data_AF-A0A954S4S7-F1
#
_entry.id   AF-A0A954S4S7-F1
#
_cell.length_a   1.000
_cell.length_b   1.000
_cell.length_c   1.000
_cell.angle_alpha   90.00
_cell.angle_beta   90.00
_cell.angle_gamma   90.00
#
_symmetry.space_group_name_H-M   'P 1'
#
loop_
_entity.id
_entity.type
_entity.pdbx_description
1 polymer ?
#
loop_
_entity_poly.entity_id
_entity_poly.type
_entity_poly.pdbx_seq_one_letter_code
_entity_poly.pdbx_strand_id
1 'polypeptide(L)'
;MSFWLVLCLIFLGVVLEIVIVERIMARWPQHGQWGINPNPVDCPHCGMRQPKARFPKTIHQALWGGWTCRKCGSEMDKYGHLKKEGDSSVDS
;
A
#
# COMPACT_ATOMS: atom_id res chain seq x y z
N MET A 1 14.59 -37.07 27.81
CA MET A 1 13.19 -36.83 27.37
C MET A 1 12.84 -35.33 27.22
N SER A 2 13.54 -34.42 27.89
CA SER A 2 13.28 -32.97 27.82
C SER A 2 13.67 -32.31 26.49
N PHE A 3 14.80 -32.69 25.89
CA PHE A 3 15.33 -32.05 24.68
C PHE A 3 14.38 -32.16 23.48
N TRP A 4 13.84 -33.34 23.23
CA TRP A 4 12.89 -33.59 22.15
C TRP A 4 11.57 -32.82 22.33
N LEU A 5 11.06 -32.70 23.57
CA LEU A 5 9.88 -31.90 23.85
C LEU A 5 10.11 -30.42 23.57
N VAL A 6 11.27 -29.89 23.96
CA VAL A 6 11.63 -28.48 23.68
C VAL A 6 11.72 -28.23 22.18
N LEU A 7 12.34 -29.13 21.41
CA LEU A 7 12.41 -29.00 19.95
C LEU A 7 11.02 -29.06 19.30
N CYS A 8 10.14 -29.96 19.76
CA CYS A 8 8.76 -30.03 19.27
C CYS A 8 7.99 -28.74 19.53
N LEU A 9 8.13 -28.14 20.72
CA LEU A 9 7.47 -26.87 21.06
C LEU A 9 7.98 -25.70 20.21
N ILE A 10 9.30 -25.61 19.97
CA ILE A 10 9.88 -24.58 19.09
C ILE A 10 9.35 -24.76 17.66
N PHE A 11 9.35 -25.98 17.14
CA PHE A 11 8.86 -26.26 15.80
C PHE A 11 7.38 -25.91 15.65
N LEU A 12 6.54 -26.32 16.60
CA LEU A 12 5.11 -25.97 16.62
C LEU A 12 4.90 -24.45 16.68
N GLY A 13 5.71 -23.73 17.46
CA GLY A 13 5.68 -22.27 17.52
C GLY A 13 6.02 -21.63 16.17
N VAL A 14 7.11 -22.06 15.53
CA VAL A 14 7.51 -21.55 14.20
C VAL A 14 6.44 -21.83 13.14
N VAL A 15 5.87 -23.04 13.12
CA VAL A 15 4.78 -23.39 12.20
C VAL A 15 3.55 -22.52 12.46
N LEU A 16 3.19 -22.29 13.72
CA LEU A 16 2.06 -21.44 14.07
C LEU A 16 2.26 -19.99 13.61
N GLU A 17 3.44 -19.41 13.84
CA GLU A 17 3.80 -18.06 13.37
C GLU A 17 3.72 -17.96 11.84
N ILE A 18 4.24 -18.94 11.11
CA ILE A 18 4.15 -18.98 9.63
C ILE A 18 2.68 -18.97 9.19
N VAL A 19 1.83 -19.83 9.76
CA VAL A 19 0.41 -19.90 9.41
C VAL A 19 -0.30 -18.58 9.73
N ILE A 20 0.01 -17.94 10.86
CA ILE A 20 -0.57 -16.62 11.21
C ILE A 20 -0.16 -15.56 10.18
N VAL A 21 1.14 -15.49 9.84
CA VAL A 21 1.66 -14.53 8.84
C VAL A 21 1.02 -14.77 7.48
N GLU A 22 0.92 -16.02 7.02
CA GLU A 22 0.27 -16.36 5.76
C GLU A 22 -1.21 -15.91 5.73
N ARG A 23 -1.95 -16.12 6.82
CA ARG A 23 -3.36 -15.70 6.91
C ARG A 23 -3.51 -14.17 6.90
N ILE A 24 -2.60 -13.46 7.59
CA ILE A 24 -2.58 -11.99 7.59
C ILE A 24 -2.26 -11.46 6.20
N MET A 25 -1.20 -11.98 5.56
CA MET A 25 -0.78 -11.57 4.21
C MET A 25 -1.86 -11.90 3.16
N ALA A 26 -2.53 -13.04 3.28
CA ALA A 26 -3.63 -13.42 2.39
C ALA A 26 -4.86 -12.51 2.50
N ARG A 27 -5.01 -11.78 3.62
CA ARG A 27 -6.11 -10.83 3.84
C ARG A 27 -5.66 -9.37 3.72
N TRP A 28 -4.45 -9.11 3.23
CA TRP A 28 -3.96 -7.75 3.03
C TRP A 28 -4.81 -7.04 1.98
N PRO A 29 -5.29 -5.80 2.24
CA PRO A 29 -6.07 -5.03 1.29
C PRO A 29 -5.27 -4.73 0.03
N GLN A 30 -5.76 -5.18 -1.13
CA GLN A 30 -5.13 -4.95 -2.44
C GLN A 30 -5.44 -3.55 -3.00
N HIS A 31 -6.46 -2.89 -2.47
CA HIS A 31 -6.93 -1.56 -2.90
C HIS A 31 -6.97 -0.58 -1.71
N GLY A 32 -7.38 0.66 -1.99
CA GLY A 32 -7.49 1.71 -0.98
C GLY A 32 -6.14 2.24 -0.49
N GLN A 33 -6.14 2.79 0.72
CA GLN A 33 -4.99 3.49 1.32
C GLN A 33 -3.80 2.56 1.60
N TRP A 34 -4.05 1.29 1.90
CA TRP A 34 -3.02 0.29 2.20
C TRP A 34 -2.65 -0.61 1.02
N GLY A 35 -3.43 -0.54 -0.07
CA GLY A 35 -3.11 -1.23 -1.32
C GLY A 35 -1.90 -0.64 -2.05
N ILE A 36 -1.32 -1.43 -2.94
CA ILE A 36 -0.16 -1.06 -3.75
C ILE A 36 -0.56 -1.11 -5.22
N ASN A 37 -0.26 -0.03 -5.95
CA ASN A 37 -0.39 -0.01 -7.40
C ASN A 37 1.01 -0.05 -8.04
N PRO A 38 1.45 -1.20 -8.61
CA PRO A 38 2.73 -1.29 -9.31
C PRO A 38 2.65 -0.71 -10.72
N ASN A 39 1.45 -0.49 -11.25
CA ASN A 39 1.27 0.01 -12.59
C ASN A 39 1.54 1.50 -12.64
N PRO A 40 2.19 2.00 -13.70
CA PRO A 40 2.34 3.45 -13.85
C PRO A 40 0.98 4.06 -14.19
N VAL A 41 0.77 5.30 -13.77
CA VAL A 41 -0.50 6.02 -13.92
C VAL A 41 -0.35 7.24 -14.81
N ASP A 42 -1.44 7.61 -15.49
CA ASP A 42 -1.54 8.85 -16.25
C ASP A 42 -2.28 9.89 -15.44
N CYS A 43 -1.90 11.16 -15.59
CA CYS A 43 -2.65 12.24 -15.00
C CYS A 43 -4.05 12.28 -15.63
N PRO A 44 -5.13 12.12 -14.85
CA PRO A 44 -6.50 12.10 -15.38
C PRO A 44 -6.93 13.44 -15.98
N HIS A 45 -6.28 14.54 -15.58
CA HIS A 45 -6.62 15.88 -16.05
C HIS A 45 -5.92 16.27 -17.37
N CYS A 46 -4.67 15.84 -17.59
CA CYS A 46 -3.87 16.29 -18.75
C CYS A 46 -3.19 15.16 -19.55
N GLY A 47 -3.40 13.90 -19.16
CA GLY A 47 -2.84 12.71 -19.82
C GLY A 47 -1.34 12.49 -19.60
N MET A 48 -0.65 13.31 -18.81
CA MET A 48 0.79 13.14 -18.60
C MET A 48 1.08 11.87 -17.78
N ARG A 49 1.90 10.97 -18.34
CA ARG A 49 2.45 9.80 -17.64
C ARG A 49 3.25 10.21 -16.41
N GLN A 50 2.91 9.67 -15.24
CA GLN A 50 3.66 9.91 -14.01
C GLN A 50 4.91 9.03 -13.93
N PRO A 51 6.01 9.53 -13.35
CA PRO A 51 7.24 8.76 -13.20
C PRO A 51 7.07 7.61 -12.20
N LYS A 52 7.77 6.49 -12.45
CA LYS A 52 7.80 5.34 -11.53
C LYS A 52 8.37 5.69 -10.15
N ALA A 53 9.45 6.48 -10.13
CA ALA A 53 9.99 7.03 -8.89
C ALA A 53 9.09 8.17 -8.41
N ARG A 54 8.44 7.97 -7.26
CA ARG A 54 7.54 8.94 -6.65
C ARG A 54 8.32 9.89 -5.75
N PHE A 55 7.97 11.17 -5.80
CA PHE A 55 8.46 12.19 -4.87
C PHE A 55 7.24 12.86 -4.23
N PRO A 56 6.94 12.62 -2.94
CA PRO A 56 5.75 13.15 -2.30
C PRO A 56 5.85 14.67 -2.11
N LYS A 57 4.78 15.39 -2.42
CA LYS A 57 4.63 16.84 -2.19
C LYS A 57 3.65 17.18 -1.06
N THR A 58 2.85 16.21 -0.62
CA THR A 58 1.87 16.39 0.45
C THR A 58 2.02 15.25 1.47
N ILE A 59 1.57 15.48 2.71
CA ILE A 59 1.53 14.45 3.76
C ILE A 59 0.68 13.26 3.29
N HIS A 60 -0.43 13.54 2.60
CA HIS A 60 -1.28 12.51 2.00
C HIS A 60 -0.48 11.61 1.04
N GLN A 61 0.34 12.19 0.17
CA GLN A 61 1.19 11.41 -0.74
C GLN A 61 2.29 10.63 -0.01
N ALA A 62 2.79 11.14 1.11
CA ALA A 62 3.77 10.43 1.94
C ALA A 62 3.15 9.19 2.59
N LEU A 63 1.90 9.28 3.09
CA LEU A 63 1.22 8.19 3.77
C LEU A 63 0.59 7.18 2.80
N TRP A 64 -0.16 7.66 1.82
CA TRP A 64 -1.02 6.82 0.97
C TRP A 64 -0.51 6.69 -0.45
N GLY A 65 0.55 7.42 -0.82
CA GLY A 65 1.05 7.51 -2.17
C GLY A 65 0.24 8.47 -3.04
N GLY A 66 0.55 8.45 -4.33
CA GLY A 66 -0.02 9.35 -5.32
C GLY A 66 1.02 10.27 -5.94
N TRP A 67 0.57 11.22 -6.73
CA TRP A 67 1.43 12.13 -7.46
C TRP A 67 0.82 13.53 -7.51
N THR A 68 1.69 14.53 -7.56
CA THR A 68 1.33 15.85 -8.07
C THR A 68 1.83 15.94 -9.49
N CYS A 69 0.93 16.12 -10.45
CA CYS A 69 1.29 16.22 -11.86
C CYS A 69 2.25 17.38 -12.09
N ARG A 70 3.40 17.13 -12.74
CA ARG A 70 4.39 18.19 -13.04
C ARG A 70 3.93 19.17 -14.13
N LYS A 71 2.95 18.77 -14.97
CA LYS A 71 2.41 19.61 -16.06
C LYS A 71 1.28 20.52 -15.60
N CYS A 72 0.25 19.97 -14.98
CA CYS A 72 -0.96 20.71 -14.62
C CYS A 72 -1.15 20.95 -13.12
N GLY A 73 -0.24 20.44 -12.27
CA GLY A 73 -0.28 20.67 -10.82
C GLY A 73 -1.33 19.88 -10.05
N SER A 74 -2.20 19.11 -10.72
CA SER A 74 -3.27 18.35 -10.06
C SER A 74 -2.71 17.27 -9.13
N GLU A 75 -3.24 17.21 -7.90
CA GLU A 75 -2.98 16.11 -6.97
C GLU A 75 -3.87 14.91 -7.29
N MET A 76 -3.27 13.72 -7.33
CA MET A 76 -3.97 12.46 -7.57
C MET A 76 -3.47 11.38 -6.62
N ASP A 77 -4.31 10.39 -6.36
CA ASP A 77 -3.95 9.21 -5.59
C ASP A 77 -3.00 8.26 -6.36
N LYS A 78 -2.62 7.14 -5.74
CA LYS A 78 -1.73 6.14 -6.36
C LYS A 78 -2.38 5.35 -7.51
N TYR A 79 -3.69 5.47 -7.70
CA TYR A 79 -4.45 4.80 -8.76
C TYR A 79 -4.76 5.76 -9.93
N GLY A 80 -4.47 7.05 -9.78
CA GLY A 80 -4.68 8.07 -10.80
C GLY A 80 -6.00 8.83 -10.68
N HIS A 81 -6.69 8.77 -9.53
CA HIS A 81 -7.90 9.57 -9.28
C HIS A 81 -7.54 10.94 -8.73
N LEU A 82 -8.23 11.98 -9.20
CA LEU A 82 -8.05 13.35 -8.68
C LEU A 82 -8.50 13.43 -7.22
N LYS A 83 -7.69 14.10 -6.41
CA LYS A 83 -8.10 14.48 -5.06
C LYS A 83 -8.97 15.73 -5.15
N LYS A 84 -10.23 15.64 -4.72
CA LYS A 84 -11.09 16.82 -4.57
C LYS A 84 -10.70 17.57 -3.30
N GLU A 85 -10.70 18.89 -3.37
CA GLU A 85 -10.45 19.74 -2.21
C GLU A 85 -11.60 19.55 -1.22
N GLY A 86 -11.30 18.99 -0.05
CA GLY A 86 -12.28 18.67 1.00
C GLY A 86 -12.63 17.19 1.21
N ASP A 87 -12.06 16.26 0.44
CA ASP A 87 -12.35 14.83 0.60
C ASP A 87 -11.49 14.17 1.69
N SER A 88 -11.98 14.22 2.92
CA SER A 88 -11.61 13.26 3.96
C SER A 88 -12.24 11.92 3.61
N SER A 89 -11.59 11.14 2.74
CA SER A 89 -11.97 9.76 2.46
C SER A 89 -11.63 8.89 3.68
N VAL A 90 -12.47 9.04 4.70
CA VAL A 90 -12.81 8.07 5.73
C VAL A 90 -13.58 6.95 5.03
N ASP A 91 -13.31 5.71 5.44
CA ASP A 91 -13.99 4.46 5.07
C ASP A 91 -13.61 3.78 3.75
N SER A 92 -12.76 2.76 3.86
CA SER A 92 -13.09 1.33 3.62
C SER A 92 -11.83 0.46 3.58
#